data_AF-A0A6P0NGD9-F1
#
_entry.id   AF-A0A6P0NGD9-F1
#
_cell.length_a   1.000
_cell.length_b   1.000
_cell.length_c   1.000
_cell.angle_alpha   90.00
_cell.angle_beta   90.00
_cell.angle_gamma   90.00
#
_symmetry.space_group_name_H-M   'P 1'
#
loop_
_entity.id
_entity.type
_entity.pdbx_description
1 polymer ?
#
loop_
_entity_poly.entity_id
_entity_poly.type
_entity_poly.pdbx_seq_one_letter_code
_entity_poly.pdbx_strand_id
1 'polypeptide(L)'
;ANKAKQSEARTYVGSMNRAQQAYFLENDQFLIDEKDFGQLGLGIATETKNYSYGVVAKGNNVSNYADLNNTDSALRAYQGAVIVGTLTDTSEVTTLAVLCEAETVVRLQGPQGSEPDIKIVDEQPDCQDGWKKL
;
A
#
# COMPACT_ATOMS: atom_id res chain seq x y z
N ALA A 1 12.32 4.70 19.17
CA ALA A 1 11.57 3.43 19.07
C ALA A 1 10.49 3.48 17.99
N ASN A 2 9.49 4.36 18.07
CA ASN A 2 8.37 4.38 17.09
C ASN A 2 8.83 4.64 15.65
N LYS A 3 9.83 5.49 15.43
CA LYS A 3 10.42 5.71 14.09
C LYS A 3 10.93 4.41 13.44
N ALA A 4 11.59 3.53 14.21
CA ALA A 4 12.12 2.27 13.71
C ALA A 4 11.00 1.26 13.40
N LYS A 5 9.95 1.23 14.23
CA LYS A 5 8.75 0.42 13.97
C LYS A 5 8.01 0.90 12.71
N GLN A 6 7.90 2.20 12.53
CA GLN A 6 7.27 2.79 11.35
C GLN A 6 8.11 2.61 10.07
N SER A 7 9.45 2.59 10.17
CA SER A 7 10.29 2.27 9.01
C SER A 7 10.07 0.85 8.49
N GLU A 8 9.72 -0.11 9.36
CA GLU A 8 9.34 -1.47 8.95
C GLU A 8 8.16 -1.44 7.97
N ALA A 9 7.03 -0.85 8.38
CA ALA A 9 5.84 -0.74 7.54
C ALA A 9 6.09 0.07 6.27
N ARG A 10 6.79 1.21 6.37
CA ARG A 10 7.16 2.00 5.18
C ARG A 10 7.96 1.18 4.17
N THR A 11 8.95 0.43 4.63
CA THR A 11 9.78 -0.43 3.77
C THR A 11 8.98 -1.57 3.17
N TYR A 12 8.11 -2.22 3.96
CA TYR A 12 7.34 -3.38 3.51
C TYR A 12 6.28 -2.97 2.49
N VAL A 13 5.45 -1.95 2.76
CA VAL A 13 4.44 -1.46 1.80
C VAL A 13 5.10 -0.92 0.53
N GLY A 14 6.22 -0.21 0.64
CA GLY A 14 6.98 0.23 -0.53
C GLY A 14 7.55 -0.95 -1.35
N SER A 15 7.89 -2.06 -0.70
CA SER A 15 8.33 -3.28 -1.39
C SER A 15 7.17 -4.01 -2.03
N MET A 16 6.01 -4.08 -1.36
CA MET A 16 4.77 -4.62 -1.90
C MET A 16 4.35 -3.89 -3.17
N ASN A 17 4.43 -2.55 -3.20
CA ASN A 17 4.16 -1.78 -4.42
C ASN A 17 5.07 -2.22 -5.58
N ARG A 18 6.39 -2.30 -5.35
CA ARG A 18 7.34 -2.73 -6.40
C ARG A 18 7.08 -4.16 -6.87
N ALA A 19 6.72 -5.07 -5.95
CA ALA A 19 6.39 -6.43 -6.30
C ALA A 19 5.09 -6.54 -7.09
N GLN A 20 4.06 -5.74 -6.77
CA GLN A 20 2.83 -5.69 -7.55
C GLN A 20 3.08 -5.17 -8.98
N GLN A 21 3.95 -4.15 -9.13
CA GLN A 21 4.35 -3.67 -10.46
C GLN A 21 5.06 -4.77 -11.26
N ALA A 22 6.01 -5.49 -10.66
CA ALA A 22 6.70 -6.60 -11.31
C ALA A 22 5.74 -7.76 -11.64
N TYR A 23 4.89 -8.15 -10.70
CA TYR A 23 3.91 -9.21 -10.89
C TYR A 23 2.93 -8.88 -12.03
N PHE A 24 2.49 -7.63 -12.14
CA PHE A 24 1.66 -7.19 -13.26
C PHE A 24 2.38 -7.30 -14.61
N LEU A 25 3.66 -6.92 -14.68
CA LEU A 25 4.45 -7.04 -15.92
C LEU A 25 4.61 -8.50 -16.38
N GLU A 26 4.60 -9.45 -15.45
CA GLU A 26 4.73 -10.88 -15.74
C GLU A 26 3.39 -11.56 -16.02
N ASN A 27 2.30 -11.10 -15.41
CA ASN A 27 1.01 -11.82 -15.37
C ASN A 27 -0.17 -11.05 -15.98
N ASP A 28 0.02 -9.80 -16.39
CA ASP A 28 -1.01 -8.88 -16.93
C ASP A 28 -2.21 -8.67 -15.97
N GLN A 29 -1.98 -8.87 -14.67
CA GLN A 29 -2.95 -8.65 -13.60
C GLN A 29 -2.24 -8.43 -12.26
N PHE A 30 -2.90 -7.76 -11.34
CA PHE A 30 -2.39 -7.63 -9.97
C PHE A 30 -2.70 -8.87 -9.13
N LEU A 31 -1.88 -9.09 -8.10
CA LEU A 31 -2.19 -10.06 -7.07
C LEU A 31 -3.17 -9.45 -6.07
N ILE A 32 -4.36 -10.04 -5.96
CA ILE A 32 -5.46 -9.48 -5.16
C ILE A 32 -5.98 -10.39 -4.05
N ASP A 33 -5.59 -11.67 -4.02
CA ASP A 33 -5.92 -12.59 -2.94
C ASP A 33 -4.75 -12.68 -1.96
N GLU A 34 -4.99 -12.36 -0.69
CA GLU A 34 -3.98 -12.44 0.38
C GLU A 34 -3.46 -13.86 0.60
N LYS A 35 -4.21 -14.90 0.22
CA LYS A 35 -3.73 -16.30 0.29
C LYS A 35 -2.56 -16.54 -0.66
N ASP A 36 -2.49 -15.78 -1.74
CA ASP A 36 -1.45 -15.88 -2.75
C ASP A 36 -0.31 -14.90 -2.50
N PHE A 37 -0.31 -14.15 -1.39
CA PHE A 37 0.69 -13.11 -1.09
C PHE A 37 2.15 -13.58 -1.28
N GLY A 38 2.43 -14.86 -1.01
CA GLY A 38 3.74 -15.46 -1.24
C GLY A 38 4.25 -15.38 -2.69
N GLN A 39 3.36 -15.31 -3.68
CA GLN A 39 3.70 -15.17 -5.09
C GLN A 39 4.34 -13.81 -5.42
N LEU A 40 4.18 -12.79 -4.55
CA LEU A 40 4.91 -11.51 -4.68
C LEU A 40 6.42 -11.65 -4.44
N GLY A 41 6.89 -12.80 -3.92
CA GLY A 41 8.33 -13.09 -3.79
C GLY A 41 9.09 -12.17 -2.81
N LEU A 42 8.37 -11.47 -1.92
CA LEU A 42 8.93 -10.42 -1.05
C LEU A 42 9.79 -10.97 0.09
N GLY A 43 9.54 -12.20 0.53
CA GLY A 43 10.18 -12.78 1.72
C GLY A 43 9.86 -12.05 3.03
N ILE A 44 8.75 -11.30 3.09
CA ILE A 44 8.26 -10.63 4.30
C ILE A 44 7.17 -11.46 4.98
N ALA A 45 7.06 -11.36 6.29
CA ALA A 45 5.93 -11.91 7.03
C ALA A 45 4.72 -10.98 6.87
N THR A 46 3.53 -11.56 6.61
CA THR A 46 2.27 -10.82 6.55
C THR A 46 1.78 -10.38 7.94
N GLU A 47 2.32 -10.97 9.00
CA GLU A 47 2.04 -10.58 10.39
C GLU A 47 3.36 -10.34 11.12
N THR A 48 3.52 -9.15 11.69
CA THR A 48 4.65 -8.82 12.55
C THR A 48 4.17 -8.41 13.93
N LYS A 49 5.07 -7.93 14.79
CA LYS A 49 4.67 -7.46 16.12
C LYS A 49 3.77 -6.22 16.08
N ASN A 50 3.97 -5.37 15.07
CA ASN A 50 3.35 -4.05 15.04
C ASN A 50 2.30 -3.92 13.93
N TYR A 51 2.46 -4.70 12.85
CA TYR A 51 1.66 -4.55 11.65
C TYR A 51 1.13 -5.88 11.11
N SER A 52 -0.06 -5.81 10.53
CA SER A 52 -0.62 -6.82 9.63
C SER A 52 -0.61 -6.25 8.22
N TYR A 53 -0.11 -7.04 7.28
CA TYR A 53 0.09 -6.66 5.88
C TYR A 53 -0.81 -7.46 4.98
N GLY A 54 -1.41 -6.79 4.00
CA GLY A 54 -2.25 -7.45 3.02
C GLY A 54 -2.48 -6.62 1.79
N VAL A 55 -3.40 -7.12 0.96
CA VAL A 55 -3.76 -6.52 -0.32
C VAL A 55 -5.27 -6.40 -0.44
N VAL A 56 -5.74 -5.35 -1.10
CA VAL A 56 -7.16 -5.14 -1.37
C VAL A 56 -7.35 -4.85 -2.85
N ALA A 57 -8.22 -5.63 -3.49
CA ALA A 57 -8.66 -5.40 -4.86
C ALA A 57 -9.49 -4.10 -4.97
N LYS A 58 -9.20 -3.27 -5.98
CA LYS A 58 -9.94 -2.04 -6.26
C LYS A 58 -10.17 -1.89 -7.77
N GLY A 59 -11.16 -2.62 -8.27
CA GLY A 59 -11.39 -2.70 -9.72
C GLY A 59 -10.18 -3.30 -10.41
N ASN A 60 -9.58 -2.56 -11.36
CA ASN A 60 -8.36 -2.98 -12.06
C ASN A 60 -7.07 -2.57 -11.33
N ASN A 61 -7.18 -2.09 -10.09
CA ASN A 61 -6.06 -1.62 -9.28
C ASN A 61 -5.92 -2.46 -8.01
N VAL A 62 -4.79 -2.30 -7.32
CA VAL A 62 -4.53 -2.95 -6.04
C VAL A 62 -4.04 -1.95 -5.01
N SER A 63 -4.53 -2.09 -3.78
CA SER A 63 -3.95 -1.42 -2.62
C SER A 63 -3.18 -2.42 -1.78
N ASN A 64 -2.01 -2.02 -1.30
CA ASN A 64 -1.19 -2.74 -0.33
C ASN A 64 -1.33 -2.01 1.00
N TYR A 65 -1.48 -2.70 2.12
CA TYR A 65 -1.65 -2.03 3.41
C TYR A 65 -0.73 -2.56 4.50
N ALA A 66 -0.55 -1.74 5.53
CA ALA A 66 -0.02 -2.13 6.82
C ALA A 66 -0.91 -1.56 7.93
N ASP A 67 -1.69 -2.44 8.53
CA ASP A 67 -2.61 -2.15 9.63
C ASP A 67 -1.93 -2.30 10.97
N LEU A 68 -2.35 -1.52 11.95
CA LEU A 68 -1.83 -1.65 13.31
C LEU A 68 -2.48 -2.83 14.03
N ASN A 69 -1.66 -3.76 14.52
CA ASN A 69 -2.11 -4.86 15.37
C ASN A 69 -2.54 -4.36 16.76
N ASN A 70 -2.01 -3.22 17.18
CA ASN A 70 -2.46 -2.49 18.37
C ASN A 70 -2.92 -1.09 17.97
N THR A 71 -4.24 -0.91 17.89
CA THR A 71 -4.91 0.32 17.51
C THR A 71 -4.74 1.45 18.55
N ASP A 72 -4.46 1.12 19.81
CA ASP A 72 -4.17 2.08 20.89
C ASP A 72 -2.72 2.61 20.86
N SER A 73 -1.90 2.11 19.94
CA SER A 73 -0.50 2.52 19.81
C SER A 73 -0.36 3.94 19.22
N ALA A 74 0.82 4.53 19.40
CA ALA A 74 1.20 5.81 18.76
C ALA A 74 1.85 5.60 17.38
N LEU A 75 1.60 4.45 16.75
CA LEU A 75 2.06 4.14 15.40
C LEU A 75 1.03 4.62 14.38
N ARG A 76 1.47 4.77 13.13
CA ARG A 76 0.64 5.17 12.00
C ARG A 76 0.42 3.96 11.10
N ALA A 77 -0.76 3.87 10.51
CA ALA A 77 -1.05 2.92 9.44
C ALA A 77 -0.41 3.40 8.13
N TYR A 78 -0.19 2.45 7.21
CA TYR A 78 0.36 2.72 5.89
C TYR A 78 -0.52 2.10 4.82
N GLN A 79 -0.60 2.79 3.69
CA GLN A 79 -1.29 2.33 2.51
C GLN A 79 -0.43 2.62 1.29
N GLY A 80 -0.37 1.67 0.38
CA GLY A 80 0.17 1.82 -0.95
C GLY A 80 -0.93 1.53 -1.96
N ALA A 81 -0.82 2.12 -3.14
CA ALA A 81 -1.66 1.76 -4.27
C ALA A 81 -0.78 1.56 -5.49
N VAL A 82 -1.15 0.58 -6.32
CA VAL A 82 -0.58 0.35 -7.63
C VAL A 82 -1.74 0.30 -8.63
N ILE A 83 -1.61 1.11 -9.68
CA ILE A 83 -2.61 1.24 -10.73
C ILE A 83 -1.95 1.05 -12.10
N VAL A 84 -2.75 0.70 -13.10
CA VAL A 84 -2.36 0.91 -14.50
C VAL A 84 -2.78 2.31 -14.89
N GLY A 85 -1.82 3.14 -15.31
CA GLY A 85 -2.05 4.52 -15.71
C GLY A 85 -1.22 4.88 -16.93
N THR A 86 -1.47 6.07 -17.47
CA THR A 86 -0.74 6.60 -18.63
C THR A 86 0.17 7.73 -18.18
N LEU A 87 1.41 7.72 -18.69
CA LEU A 87 2.31 8.85 -18.49
C LEU A 87 1.83 10.01 -19.35
N THR A 88 1.54 11.15 -18.72
CA THR A 88 0.98 12.35 -19.38
C THR A 88 1.83 12.84 -20.55
N ASP A 89 3.15 12.62 -20.49
CA ASP A 89 4.10 13.15 -21.46
C ASP A 89 4.34 12.21 -22.65
N THR A 90 4.21 10.89 -22.45
CA THR A 90 4.55 9.88 -23.47
C THR A 90 3.35 9.09 -23.97
N SER A 91 2.19 9.20 -23.31
CA SER A 91 1.01 8.34 -23.53
C SER A 91 1.31 6.84 -23.38
N GLU A 92 2.40 6.48 -22.69
CA GLU A 92 2.75 5.09 -22.42
C GLU A 92 1.93 4.57 -21.25
N VAL A 93 1.27 3.42 -21.46
CA VAL A 93 0.60 2.68 -20.41
C VAL A 93 1.66 1.99 -19.55
N THR A 94 1.63 2.24 -18.25
CA THR A 94 2.55 1.64 -17.30
C THR A 94 1.89 1.46 -15.94
N THR A 95 2.55 0.73 -15.05
CA THR A 95 2.11 0.64 -13.65
C THR A 95 2.67 1.81 -12.85
N LEU A 96 1.80 2.55 -12.17
CA LEU A 96 2.16 3.66 -11.29
C LEU A 96 1.88 3.29 -9.84
N ALA A 97 2.65 3.85 -8.90
CA ALA A 97 2.50 3.52 -7.49
C ALA A 97 2.61 4.75 -6.58
N VAL A 98 1.93 4.69 -5.43
CA VAL A 98 2.03 5.68 -4.34
C VAL A 98 2.17 4.97 -3.00
N LEU A 99 2.88 5.61 -2.06
CA LEU A 99 2.96 5.19 -0.67
C LEU A 99 2.48 6.34 0.22
N CYS A 100 1.59 6.01 1.14
CA CYS A 100 0.88 6.94 2.01
C CYS A 100 1.02 6.51 3.47
N GLU A 101 1.14 7.50 4.35
CA GLU A 101 1.13 7.36 5.80
C GLU A 101 -0.07 8.11 6.38
N ALA A 102 -0.83 7.48 7.28
CA ALA A 102 -1.97 8.12 7.91
C ALA A 102 -1.53 9.37 8.70
N GLU A 103 -2.21 10.51 8.52
CA GLU A 103 -1.89 11.77 9.19
C GLU A 103 -2.31 11.78 10.67
N THR A 104 -3.22 10.89 11.04
CA THR A 104 -3.69 10.67 12.41
C THR A 104 -3.50 9.21 12.80
N VAL A 105 -3.18 8.95 14.07
CA VAL A 105 -3.03 7.57 14.59
C VAL A 105 -4.40 6.97 14.90
N VAL A 106 -4.53 5.64 14.84
CA VAL A 106 -5.84 4.96 14.96
C VAL A 106 -6.55 5.29 16.29
N ARG A 107 -5.83 5.31 17.43
CA ARG A 107 -6.40 5.72 18.73
C ARG A 107 -6.99 7.13 18.79
N LEU A 108 -6.62 7.99 17.85
CA LEU A 108 -7.15 9.34 17.68
C LEU A 108 -8.09 9.43 16.48
N GLN A 109 -8.77 8.32 16.14
CA GLN A 109 -9.71 8.21 15.02
C GLN A 109 -9.04 8.36 13.65
N GLY A 110 -7.75 8.02 13.56
CA GLY A 110 -7.07 7.84 12.28
C GLY A 110 -7.50 6.53 11.60
N PRO A 111 -7.32 6.42 10.28
CA PRO A 111 -7.71 5.24 9.52
C PRO A 111 -6.74 4.07 9.73
N GLN A 112 -7.24 2.87 9.46
CA GLN A 112 -6.40 1.70 9.15
C GLN A 112 -6.02 1.72 7.66
N GLY A 113 -4.96 1.02 7.27
CA GLY A 113 -4.55 0.90 5.87
C GLY A 113 -5.49 0.05 5.03
N SER A 114 -6.14 -0.95 5.65
CA SER A 114 -7.11 -1.82 5.01
C SER A 114 -8.44 -1.13 4.72
N GLU A 115 -8.71 0.04 5.32
CA GLU A 115 -9.87 0.89 5.02
C GLU A 115 -9.62 1.54 3.66
N PRO A 116 -10.04 0.90 2.56
CA PRO A 116 -9.29 1.03 1.34
C PRO A 116 -9.94 2.10 0.50
N ASP A 117 -9.17 3.09 0.06
CA ASP A 117 -9.60 4.00 -0.99
C ASP A 117 -8.41 4.49 -1.80
N ILE A 118 -8.43 4.27 -3.11
CA ILE A 118 -7.36 4.69 -4.01
C ILE A 118 -7.82 5.99 -4.66
N LYS A 119 -7.16 7.09 -4.33
CA LYS A 119 -7.40 8.36 -5.02
C LYS A 119 -6.62 8.34 -6.34
N ILE A 120 -7.28 8.67 -7.44
CA ILE A 120 -6.65 8.82 -8.75
C ILE A 120 -6.80 10.28 -9.17
N VAL A 121 -5.68 10.95 -9.42
CA VAL A 121 -5.61 12.34 -9.89
C VAL A 121 -4.73 12.36 -11.13
N ASP A 122 -5.24 12.92 -12.24
CA ASP A 122 -4.52 12.98 -13.51
C ASP A 122 -3.95 11.62 -13.95
N GLU A 123 -4.75 10.56 -13.83
CA GLU A 123 -4.37 9.16 -14.18
C GLU A 123 -3.22 8.59 -13.33
N GLN A 124 -2.86 9.23 -12.22
CA GLN A 124 -1.86 8.78 -11.26
C GLN A 124 -2.47 8.45 -9.90
N PRO A 125 -1.92 7.47 -9.16
CA PRO A 125 -2.37 7.21 -7.81
C PRO A 125 -1.86 8.29 -6.86
N ASP A 126 -2.74 8.73 -5.96
CA ASP A 126 -2.43 9.73 -4.95
C ASP A 126 -2.98 9.33 -3.58
N CYS A 127 -2.52 10.03 -2.54
CA CYS A 127 -3.01 9.81 -1.19
C CYS A 127 -4.38 10.46 -0.99
N GLN A 128 -5.28 9.71 -0.36
CA GLN A 128 -6.57 10.19 0.13
C GLN A 128 -6.42 11.31 1.16
N ASP A 129 -7.49 12.06 1.41
CA ASP A 129 -7.49 13.06 2.48
C ASP A 129 -7.28 12.38 3.85
N GLY A 130 -6.48 12.99 4.73
CA GLY A 130 -6.05 12.36 5.98
C GLY A 130 -4.86 11.40 5.82
N TRP A 131 -4.26 11.33 4.63
CA TRP A 131 -3.05 10.59 4.34
C TRP A 131 -1.97 11.48 3.71
N LYS A 132 -0.73 11.27 4.14
CA LYS A 132 0.45 11.98 3.64
C LYS A 132 1.24 11.10 2.67
N LYS A 133 1.55 11.64 1.49
CA LYS A 133 2.46 11.02 0.50
C LYS A 133 3.91 10.96 1.00
N LEU A 134 4.58 9.83 0.76
CA LEU A 134 5.93 9.51 1.26
C LEU A 134 7.01 9.29 0.19
#